data_AF-A0A838RJA6-F1
#
_entry.id   AF-A0A838RJA6-F1
#
_cell.length_a   1.000
_cell.length_b   1.000
_cell.length_c   1.000
_cell.angle_alpha   90.00
_cell.angle_beta   90.00
_cell.angle_gamma   90.00
#
_symmetry.space_group_name_H-M   'P 1'
#
loop_
_entity.id
_entity.type
_entity.pdbx_description
1 polymer ?
#
loop_
_entity_poly.entity_id
_entity_poly.type
_entity_poly.pdbx_seq_one_letter_code
_entity_poly.pdbx_strand_id
1 'polypeptide(L)'
;MDQLRLILVDPNYKMCAAWREVFDSFPNVEVVRGYFEELPEFDCMVSAANSFGLMDGGVDAAIIRFFGARLQVWVQTHILEEYLGEQPVGTSFIIETANPEHPFIAHTPTMRVPMEISRRDNVYLAMWAMLLAVRRHNRVSAERINIVACPGLGTGTGHVPVREAARQMSLAYTHFLNPPSQITWDLAHERQFGVLYGSDMDDRLPPLK
;
A
#
# COMPACT_ATOMS: atom_id res chain seq x y z
N MET A 1 16.28 10.71 5.14
CA MET A 1 15.95 9.52 4.33
C MET A 1 16.17 9.94 2.90
N ASP A 2 16.99 9.21 2.13
CA ASP A 2 17.01 9.36 0.68
C ASP A 2 15.55 9.35 0.19
N GLN A 3 15.16 10.38 -0.55
CA GLN A 3 13.75 10.72 -0.76
C GLN A 3 13.08 9.67 -1.64
N LEU A 4 12.38 8.71 -1.01
CA LEU A 4 11.46 7.80 -1.68
C LEU A 4 10.42 8.62 -2.45
N ARG A 5 10.41 8.48 -3.78
CA ARG A 5 9.36 9.01 -4.65
C ARG A 5 8.22 8.00 -4.71
N LEU A 6 7.01 8.48 -4.47
CA LEU A 6 5.79 7.67 -4.50
C LEU A 6 4.92 8.15 -5.65
N ILE A 7 4.69 7.28 -6.63
CA ILE A 7 3.78 7.51 -7.75
C ILE A 7 2.46 6.81 -7.42
N LEU A 8 1.43 7.59 -7.12
CA LEU A 8 0.07 7.12 -6.95
C LEU A 8 -0.60 7.03 -8.33
N VAL A 9 -0.87 5.81 -8.81
CA VAL A 9 -1.33 5.56 -10.17
C VAL A 9 -2.64 4.77 -10.18
N ASP A 10 -3.68 5.32 -10.81
CA ASP A 10 -4.97 4.62 -10.94
C ASP A 10 -5.73 5.16 -12.18
N PRO A 11 -6.44 4.30 -12.95
CA PRO A 11 -7.27 4.77 -14.06
C PRO A 11 -8.52 5.53 -13.59
N ASN A 12 -8.95 5.33 -12.34
CA ASN A 12 -10.15 5.93 -11.77
C ASN A 12 -9.93 7.40 -11.39
N TYR A 13 -10.57 8.31 -12.15
CA TYR A 13 -10.46 9.75 -11.90
C TYR A 13 -10.86 10.17 -10.48
N LYS A 14 -11.82 9.48 -9.84
CA LYS A 14 -12.25 9.81 -8.47
C LYS A 14 -11.18 9.47 -7.45
N MET A 15 -10.42 8.41 -7.68
CA MET A 15 -9.29 8.03 -6.83
C MET A 15 -8.17 9.07 -6.94
N CYS A 16 -7.78 9.42 -8.17
CA CYS A 16 -6.78 10.46 -8.41
C CYS A 16 -7.19 11.82 -7.82
N ALA A 17 -8.47 12.21 -7.95
CA ALA A 17 -8.97 13.44 -7.35
C ALA A 17 -8.85 13.41 -5.82
N ALA A 18 -9.25 12.31 -5.18
CA ALA A 18 -9.14 12.15 -3.74
C ALA A 18 -7.67 12.18 -3.26
N TRP A 19 -6.74 11.57 -4.00
CA TRP A 19 -5.32 11.67 -3.67
C TRP A 19 -4.78 13.08 -3.77
N ARG A 20 -5.12 13.84 -4.82
CA ARG A 20 -4.69 15.25 -4.93
C ARG A 20 -5.16 16.08 -3.74
N GLU A 21 -6.36 15.84 -3.20
CA GLU A 21 -6.84 16.55 -2.01
C GLU A 21 -5.97 16.31 -0.77
N VAL A 22 -5.44 15.10 -0.58
CA VAL A 22 -4.77 14.69 0.68
C VAL A 22 -3.26 14.51 0.56
N PHE A 23 -2.70 14.53 -0.64
CA PHE A 23 -1.27 14.41 -0.90
C PHE A 23 -0.60 15.68 -1.44
N ASP A 24 -1.34 16.78 -1.66
CA ASP A 24 -0.83 18.03 -2.24
C ASP A 24 0.41 18.61 -1.55
N SER A 25 0.53 18.40 -0.24
CA SER A 25 1.63 18.91 0.58
C SER A 25 2.91 18.05 0.52
N PHE A 26 2.90 16.89 -0.13
CA PHE A 26 4.07 16.01 -0.20
C PHE A 26 4.83 16.17 -1.52
N PRO A 27 6.01 16.80 -1.52
CA PRO A 27 6.75 17.10 -2.76
C PRO A 27 7.28 15.86 -3.49
N ASN A 28 7.38 14.72 -2.80
CA ASN A 28 7.87 13.46 -3.37
C ASN A 28 6.73 12.52 -3.79
N VAL A 29 5.50 13.02 -3.85
CA VAL A 29 4.32 12.26 -4.27
C VAL A 29 3.82 12.80 -5.59
N GLU A 30 3.65 11.90 -6.56
CA GLU A 30 3.06 12.21 -7.86
C GLU A 30 1.74 11.47 -8.00
N VAL A 31 0.71 12.12 -8.56
CA VAL A 31 -0.57 11.50 -8.85
C VAL A 31 -0.78 11.38 -10.35
N VAL A 32 -0.69 10.15 -10.85
CA VAL A 32 -0.88 9.81 -12.26
C VAL A 32 -2.26 9.18 -12.46
N ARG A 33 -3.03 9.72 -13.41
CA ARG A 33 -4.25 9.05 -13.88
C ARG A 33 -3.89 8.23 -15.10
N GLY A 34 -3.80 6.92 -14.95
CA GLY A 34 -3.37 6.02 -16.02
C GLY A 34 -3.12 4.62 -15.51
N TYR A 35 -2.37 3.86 -16.30
CA TYR A 35 -1.95 2.50 -16.00
C TYR A 35 -0.49 2.50 -15.56
N PHE A 36 -0.10 1.60 -14.65
CA PHE A 36 1.28 1.59 -14.16
C PHE A 36 2.25 1.15 -15.27
N GLU A 37 1.76 0.36 -16.22
CA GLU A 37 2.47 -0.10 -17.41
C GLU A 37 2.92 1.05 -18.32
N GLU A 38 2.29 2.22 -18.20
CA GLU A 38 2.59 3.42 -18.99
C GLU A 38 3.51 4.40 -18.25
N LEU A 39 3.90 4.10 -17.01
CA LEU A 39 4.83 4.93 -16.26
C LEU A 39 6.23 4.86 -16.90
N PRO A 40 6.94 6.00 -17.02
CA PRO A 40 8.27 6.03 -17.63
C PRO A 40 9.33 5.30 -16.81
N GLU A 41 9.17 5.27 -15.48
CA GLU A 41 10.11 4.65 -14.55
C GLU A 41 9.40 4.31 -13.23
N PHE A 42 9.76 3.17 -12.65
CA PHE A 42 9.52 2.81 -11.26
C PHE A 42 10.39 1.61 -10.89
N ASP A 43 10.85 1.54 -9.64
CA ASP A 43 11.67 0.41 -9.18
C ASP A 43 10.81 -0.72 -8.62
N CYS A 44 9.68 -0.34 -8.00
CA CYS A 44 8.82 -1.27 -7.28
C CYS A 44 7.34 -1.01 -7.55
N MET A 45 6.60 -2.04 -7.98
CA MET A 45 5.15 -1.99 -8.13
C MET A 45 4.45 -2.61 -6.91
N VAL A 46 3.48 -1.90 -6.33
CA VAL A 46 2.68 -2.43 -5.20
C VAL A 46 1.55 -3.32 -5.72
N SER A 47 1.51 -4.55 -5.24
CA SER A 47 0.44 -5.52 -5.49
C SER A 47 -0.60 -5.43 -4.36
N ALA A 48 -1.79 -4.90 -4.68
CA ALA A 48 -2.90 -4.68 -3.74
C ALA A 48 -3.69 -5.99 -3.50
N ALA A 49 -3.01 -6.97 -2.93
CA ALA A 49 -3.35 -8.38 -3.06
C ALA A 49 -4.35 -8.93 -2.03
N ASN A 50 -4.53 -10.26 -2.10
CA ASN A 50 -5.07 -11.11 -1.04
C ASN A 50 -3.95 -11.88 -0.31
N SER A 51 -4.26 -12.48 0.83
CA SER A 51 -3.29 -13.19 1.68
C SER A 51 -2.67 -14.47 1.08
N PHE A 52 -3.14 -14.93 -0.08
CA PHE A 52 -2.76 -16.22 -0.68
C PHE A 52 -1.99 -16.09 -2.00
N GLY A 53 -1.66 -14.85 -2.42
CA GLY A 53 -0.90 -14.62 -3.64
C GLY A 53 -1.64 -15.03 -4.92
N LEU A 54 -2.97 -15.04 -4.91
CA LEU A 54 -3.78 -15.23 -6.13
C LEU A 54 -3.83 -13.90 -6.87
N MET A 55 -3.23 -13.84 -8.07
CA MET A 55 -2.94 -12.58 -8.76
C MET A 55 -3.68 -12.45 -10.10
N ASP A 56 -4.95 -12.86 -10.13
CA ASP A 56 -5.78 -12.96 -11.35
C ASP A 56 -6.85 -11.86 -11.48
N GLY A 57 -6.96 -10.97 -10.49
CA GLY A 57 -7.94 -9.87 -10.46
C GLY A 57 -7.32 -8.47 -10.48
N GLY A 58 -8.08 -7.49 -10.95
CA GLY A 58 -7.75 -6.06 -10.82
C GLY A 58 -6.32 -5.69 -11.27
N VAL A 59 -5.60 -4.97 -10.40
CA VAL A 59 -4.21 -4.57 -10.64
C VAL A 59 -3.25 -5.76 -10.66
N ASP A 60 -3.52 -6.82 -9.88
CA ASP A 60 -2.66 -8.00 -9.85
C ASP A 60 -2.68 -8.75 -11.19
N ALA A 61 -3.85 -8.82 -11.84
CA ALA A 61 -3.95 -9.36 -13.20
C ALA A 61 -3.10 -8.57 -14.20
N ALA A 62 -3.02 -7.25 -14.03
CA ALA A 62 -2.18 -6.38 -14.86
C ALA A 62 -0.68 -6.59 -14.57
N ILE A 63 -0.30 -6.70 -13.29
CA ILE A 63 1.05 -7.06 -12.84
C ILE A 63 1.49 -8.40 -13.45
N ILE A 64 0.64 -9.43 -13.43
CA ILE A 64 0.96 -10.73 -14.03
C ILE A 64 1.06 -10.66 -15.56
N ARG A 65 0.22 -9.87 -16.24
CA ARG A 65 0.36 -9.66 -17.69
C ARG A 65 1.67 -8.95 -18.04
N PHE A 66 2.12 -8.01 -17.21
CA PHE A 66 3.31 -7.20 -17.44
C PHE A 66 4.61 -7.97 -17.14
N PHE A 67 4.70 -8.65 -15.99
CA PHE A 67 5.91 -9.35 -15.54
C PHE A 67 5.94 -10.86 -15.88
N GLY A 68 4.78 -11.44 -16.22
CA GLY A 68 4.64 -12.84 -16.57
C GLY A 68 4.19 -13.74 -15.40
N ALA A 69 3.57 -14.87 -15.76
CA ALA A 69 2.92 -15.79 -14.82
C ALA A 69 3.85 -16.44 -13.76
N ARG A 70 5.18 -16.46 -14.00
CA ARG A 70 6.14 -16.98 -13.01
C ARG A 70 6.18 -16.14 -11.72
N LEU A 71 5.85 -14.86 -11.82
CA LEU A 71 5.83 -13.95 -10.66
C LEU A 71 4.86 -14.44 -9.58
N GLN A 72 3.68 -14.92 -9.96
CA GLN A 72 2.72 -15.49 -9.01
C GLN A 72 3.31 -16.71 -8.29
N VAL A 73 4.04 -17.57 -9.00
CA VAL A 73 4.69 -18.74 -8.39
C VAL A 73 5.70 -18.31 -7.35
N TRP A 74 6.52 -17.30 -7.63
CA TRP A 74 7.50 -16.78 -6.67
C TRP A 74 6.84 -16.16 -5.43
N VAL A 75 5.77 -15.39 -5.63
CA VAL A 75 4.95 -14.84 -4.53
C VAL A 75 4.39 -15.97 -3.66
N GLN A 76 3.78 -16.99 -4.28
CA GLN A 76 3.18 -18.10 -3.54
C GLN A 76 4.23 -18.98 -2.85
N THR A 77 5.39 -19.22 -3.47
CA THR A 77 6.52 -19.90 -2.84
C THR A 77 6.96 -19.15 -1.58
N HIS A 78 7.13 -17.82 -1.66
CA HIS A 78 7.48 -17.02 -0.50
C HIS A 78 6.40 -17.09 0.61
N ILE A 79 5.12 -17.06 0.25
CA ILE A 79 4.01 -17.21 1.21
C ILE A 79 4.03 -18.60 1.87
N LEU A 80 4.35 -19.66 1.14
CA LEU A 80 4.45 -21.02 1.68
C LEU A 80 5.63 -21.15 2.64
N GLU A 81 6.79 -20.60 2.27
CA GLU A 81 8.04 -20.74 3.02
C GLU A 81 8.08 -19.85 4.27
N GLU A 82 7.70 -18.58 4.15
CA GLU A 82 7.85 -17.58 5.22
C GLU A 82 6.58 -17.38 6.05
N TYR A 83 5.41 -17.70 5.48
CA TYR A 83 4.11 -17.43 6.10
C TYR A 83 3.25 -18.69 6.28
N LEU A 84 3.82 -19.88 6.05
CA LEU A 84 3.13 -21.17 6.20
C LEU A 84 1.80 -21.23 5.43
N GLY A 85 1.73 -20.54 4.28
CA GLY A 85 0.58 -20.56 3.37
C GLY A 85 -0.41 -19.40 3.52
N GLU A 86 -0.23 -18.48 4.47
CA GLU A 86 -1.11 -17.31 4.60
C GLU A 86 -0.35 -16.07 5.06
N GLN A 87 -0.18 -15.09 4.17
CA GLN A 87 0.40 -13.80 4.53
C GLN A 87 -0.64 -12.92 5.25
N PRO A 88 -0.40 -12.48 6.51
CA PRO A 88 -1.34 -11.63 7.23
C PRO A 88 -1.52 -10.24 6.58
N VAL A 89 -2.75 -9.73 6.61
CA VAL A 89 -3.03 -8.32 6.31
C VAL A 89 -2.22 -7.41 7.26
N GLY A 90 -1.67 -6.32 6.73
CA GLY A 90 -0.76 -5.45 7.47
C GLY A 90 0.70 -5.91 7.45
N THR A 91 1.04 -6.85 6.57
CA THR A 91 2.42 -7.18 6.21
C THR A 91 2.67 -6.86 4.74
N SER A 92 3.95 -6.79 4.37
CA SER A 92 4.37 -6.66 2.97
C SER A 92 5.77 -7.23 2.85
N PHE A 93 6.04 -7.93 1.75
CA PHE A 93 7.38 -8.38 1.40
C PHE A 93 7.75 -7.90 -0.01
N ILE A 94 9.06 -7.83 -0.27
CA ILE A 94 9.62 -7.43 -1.56
C ILE A 94 10.09 -8.70 -2.28
N ILE A 95 9.76 -8.85 -3.56
CA ILE A 95 10.27 -9.94 -4.40
C ILE A 95 10.69 -9.38 -5.76
N GLU A 96 11.68 -10.02 -6.37
CA GLU A 96 12.19 -9.64 -7.67
C GLU A 96 11.23 -10.06 -8.80
N THR A 97 11.12 -9.23 -9.84
CA THR A 97 10.25 -9.45 -10.99
C THR A 97 10.96 -10.09 -12.19
N ALA A 98 12.29 -10.23 -12.11
CA ALA A 98 13.19 -10.55 -13.23
C ALA A 98 13.12 -9.55 -14.41
N ASN A 99 12.54 -8.37 -14.21
CA ASN A 99 12.60 -7.25 -15.14
C ASN A 99 13.66 -6.24 -14.64
N PRO A 100 14.75 -5.97 -15.38
CA PRO A 100 15.82 -5.08 -14.92
C PRO A 100 15.40 -3.61 -14.84
N GLU A 101 14.34 -3.19 -15.55
CA GLU A 101 13.83 -1.81 -15.51
C GLU A 101 12.88 -1.58 -14.33
N HIS A 102 12.24 -2.66 -13.86
CA HIS A 102 11.23 -2.64 -12.81
C HIS A 102 11.46 -3.80 -11.84
N PRO A 103 12.59 -3.78 -11.11
CA PRO A 103 13.16 -4.96 -10.46
C PRO A 103 12.30 -5.58 -9.39
N PHE A 104 11.37 -4.84 -8.77
CA PHE A 104 10.67 -5.31 -7.58
C PHE A 104 9.14 -5.22 -7.68
N ILE A 105 8.47 -6.10 -6.94
CA ILE A 105 7.10 -5.85 -6.47
C ILE A 105 7.07 -5.86 -4.94
N ALA A 106 6.14 -5.12 -4.37
CA ALA A 106 5.75 -5.22 -2.96
C ALA A 106 4.41 -5.95 -2.89
N HIS A 107 4.41 -7.20 -2.43
CA HIS A 107 3.16 -7.96 -2.24
C HIS A 107 2.52 -7.56 -0.91
N THR A 108 1.41 -6.82 -0.99
CA THR A 108 0.80 -6.10 0.12
C THR A 108 -0.69 -6.46 0.25
N PRO A 109 -1.04 -7.54 0.97
CA PRO A 109 -2.43 -7.98 1.09
C PRO A 109 -3.28 -6.91 1.78
N THR A 110 -4.31 -6.45 1.07
CA THR A 110 -5.32 -5.53 1.61
C THR A 110 -6.45 -6.29 2.30
N MET A 111 -6.62 -7.58 2.02
CA MET A 111 -7.65 -8.45 2.56
C MET A 111 -7.17 -9.90 2.57
N ARG A 112 -7.83 -10.76 3.36
CA ARG A 112 -7.47 -12.19 3.40
C ARG A 112 -7.87 -12.90 2.11
N VAL A 113 -9.14 -12.79 1.75
CA VAL A 113 -9.73 -13.23 0.48
C VAL A 113 -10.48 -12.04 -0.12
N PRO A 114 -10.77 -12.04 -1.43
CA PRO A 114 -11.66 -11.07 -2.07
C PRO A 114 -12.96 -10.83 -1.27
N MET A 115 -13.08 -9.70 -0.59
CA MET A 115 -14.24 -9.34 0.23
C MET A 115 -14.33 -7.83 0.48
N GLU A 116 -15.51 -7.36 0.91
CA GLU A 116 -15.68 -5.99 1.38
C GLU A 116 -14.90 -5.75 2.69
N ILE A 117 -14.13 -4.67 2.70
CA ILE A 117 -13.31 -4.21 3.83
C ILE A 117 -13.62 -2.75 4.19
N SER A 118 -14.80 -2.25 3.79
CA SER A 118 -15.26 -0.92 4.18
C SER A 118 -15.30 -0.79 5.71
N ARG A 119 -15.01 0.42 6.22
CA ARG A 119 -14.99 0.75 7.67
C ARG A 119 -13.93 -0.01 8.49
N ARG A 120 -12.85 -0.43 7.86
CA ARG A 120 -11.70 -1.05 8.51
C ARG A 120 -10.42 -0.24 8.26
N ASP A 121 -9.36 -0.59 8.96
CA ASP A 121 -8.01 -0.02 8.86
C ASP A 121 -7.12 -0.70 7.81
N ASN A 122 -7.67 -1.64 7.04
CA ASN A 122 -6.97 -2.44 6.04
C ASN A 122 -6.12 -1.60 5.07
N VAL A 123 -6.61 -0.44 4.61
CA VAL A 123 -5.88 0.42 3.66
C VAL A 123 -4.68 1.08 4.35
N TYR A 124 -4.88 1.59 5.57
CA TYR A 124 -3.79 2.13 6.38
C TYR A 124 -2.72 1.07 6.65
N LEU A 125 -3.13 -0.13 7.08
CA LEU A 125 -2.23 -1.24 7.39
C LEU A 125 -1.43 -1.67 6.15
N ALA A 126 -2.07 -1.79 4.99
CA ALA A 126 -1.41 -2.11 3.73
C ALA A 126 -0.36 -1.06 3.35
N MET A 127 -0.74 0.22 3.33
CA MET A 127 0.18 1.32 3.01
C MET A 127 1.36 1.36 4.00
N TRP A 128 1.08 1.26 5.29
CA TRP A 128 2.10 1.24 6.35
C TRP A 128 3.08 0.08 6.18
N ALA A 129 2.56 -1.12 5.91
CA ALA A 129 3.37 -2.31 5.72
C ALA A 129 4.28 -2.21 4.50
N MET A 130 3.75 -1.71 3.38
CA MET A 130 4.53 -1.47 2.15
C MET A 130 5.70 -0.51 2.41
N LEU A 131 5.43 0.65 3.04
CA LEU A 131 6.46 1.63 3.35
C LEU A 131 7.56 1.06 4.27
N LEU A 132 7.16 0.25 5.27
CA LEU A 132 8.11 -0.44 6.15
C LEU A 132 8.92 -1.51 5.40
N ALA A 133 8.33 -2.25 4.47
CA ALA A 133 9.02 -3.24 3.66
C ALA A 133 10.08 -2.58 2.76
N VAL A 134 9.72 -1.52 2.04
CA VAL A 134 10.65 -0.71 1.23
C VAL A 134 11.78 -0.16 2.10
N ARG A 135 11.46 0.41 3.27
CA ARG A 135 12.48 0.90 4.22
C ARG A 135 13.43 -0.22 4.67
N ARG A 136 12.91 -1.42 4.96
CA ARG A 136 13.72 -2.57 5.40
C ARG A 136 14.64 -3.05 4.28
N HIS A 137 14.10 -3.24 3.07
CA HIS A 137 14.86 -3.57 1.86
C HIS A 137 16.01 -2.60 1.66
N ASN A 138 15.71 -1.31 1.66
CA ASN A 138 16.70 -0.26 1.47
C ASN A 138 17.82 -0.25 2.52
N ARG A 139 17.58 -0.73 3.74
CA ARG A 139 18.62 -0.77 4.79
C ARG A 139 19.64 -1.89 4.59
N VAL A 140 19.30 -2.95 3.84
CA VAL A 140 20.12 -4.16 3.74
C VAL A 140 20.56 -4.48 2.31
N SER A 141 19.79 -4.03 1.32
CA SER A 141 20.08 -4.27 -0.10
C SER A 141 21.02 -3.21 -0.68
N ALA A 142 21.90 -3.64 -1.58
CA ALA A 142 22.71 -2.76 -2.41
C ALA A 142 21.86 -2.09 -3.51
N GLU A 143 20.88 -2.81 -4.06
CA GLU A 143 19.93 -2.29 -5.04
C GLU A 143 18.74 -1.68 -4.30
N ARG A 144 18.67 -0.34 -4.34
CA ARG A 144 17.73 0.48 -3.56
C ARG A 144 16.45 0.73 -4.37
N ILE A 145 15.31 0.67 -3.69
CA ILE A 145 14.01 1.11 -4.19
C ILE A 145 13.86 2.60 -3.92
N ASN A 146 13.89 3.43 -4.96
CA ASN A 146 13.76 4.88 -4.89
C ASN A 146 12.41 5.37 -5.41
N ILE A 147 11.81 4.64 -6.36
CA ILE A 147 10.51 4.98 -6.98
C ILE A 147 9.53 3.82 -6.78
N VAL A 148 8.41 4.10 -6.10
CA VAL A 148 7.34 3.12 -5.89
C VAL A 148 6.10 3.54 -6.66
N ALA A 149 5.58 2.67 -7.52
CA ALA A 149 4.26 2.80 -8.12
C ALA A 149 3.22 2.11 -7.24
N CYS A 150 2.21 2.86 -6.78
CA CYS A 150 1.21 2.39 -5.83
C CYS A 150 -0.21 2.64 -6.36
N PRO A 151 -1.05 1.60 -6.50
CA PRO A 151 -2.43 1.74 -6.95
C PRO A 151 -3.39 2.15 -5.83
N GLY A 152 -4.65 2.38 -6.18
CA GLY A 152 -5.73 2.50 -5.19
C GLY A 152 -5.85 1.25 -4.32
N LEU A 153 -5.56 1.37 -3.03
CA LEU A 153 -5.65 0.25 -2.10
C LEU A 153 -7.09 0.07 -1.60
N GLY A 154 -7.64 -1.14 -1.74
CA GLY A 154 -8.95 -1.51 -1.19
C GLY A 154 -10.19 -0.93 -1.89
N THR A 155 -10.02 -0.13 -2.95
CA THR A 155 -11.14 0.59 -3.61
C THR A 155 -11.89 -0.22 -4.67
N GLY A 156 -11.28 -1.30 -5.18
CA GLY A 156 -11.92 -2.27 -6.08
C GLY A 156 -12.82 -3.22 -5.28
N THR A 157 -12.44 -4.50 -5.24
CA THR A 157 -13.17 -5.56 -4.50
C THR A 157 -13.46 -5.22 -3.04
N GLY A 158 -12.60 -4.42 -2.41
CA GLY A 158 -12.75 -4.02 -1.01
C GLY A 158 -13.86 -3.01 -0.75
N HIS A 159 -14.38 -2.36 -1.80
CA HIS A 159 -15.42 -1.32 -1.74
C HIS A 159 -15.14 -0.18 -0.75
N VAL A 160 -13.87 0.09 -0.42
CA VAL A 160 -13.52 1.25 0.40
C VAL A 160 -13.80 2.53 -0.41
N PRO A 161 -14.58 3.49 0.12
CA PRO A 161 -14.80 4.76 -0.56
C PRO A 161 -13.46 5.45 -0.88
N VAL A 162 -13.29 5.95 -2.10
CA VAL A 162 -12.02 6.53 -2.58
C VAL A 162 -11.44 7.63 -1.68
N ARG A 163 -12.31 8.46 -1.07
CA ARG A 163 -11.89 9.51 -0.10
C ARG A 163 -11.31 8.90 1.17
N GLU A 164 -11.93 7.83 1.67
CA GLU A 164 -11.45 7.13 2.86
C GLU A 164 -10.16 6.37 2.58
N ALA A 165 -10.05 5.70 1.44
CA ALA A 165 -8.81 5.05 1.02
C ALA A 165 -7.66 6.05 0.89
N ALA A 166 -7.89 7.19 0.21
CA ALA A 166 -6.89 8.25 0.07
C ALA A 166 -6.45 8.80 1.42
N ARG A 167 -7.40 9.06 2.34
CA ARG A 167 -7.14 9.52 3.70
C ARG A 167 -6.26 8.53 4.48
N GLN A 168 -6.61 7.24 4.47
CA GLN A 168 -5.83 6.20 5.17
C GLN A 168 -4.41 6.05 4.59
N MET A 169 -4.27 6.10 3.26
CA MET A 169 -2.97 6.07 2.59
C MET A 169 -2.11 7.28 2.98
N SER A 170 -2.68 8.49 2.96
CA SER A 170 -1.98 9.73 3.33
C SER A 170 -1.60 9.75 4.82
N LEU A 171 -2.46 9.23 5.70
CA LEU A 171 -2.16 9.12 7.13
C LEU A 171 -0.99 8.18 7.39
N ALA A 172 -0.96 7.01 6.74
CA ALA A 172 0.16 6.07 6.84
C ALA A 172 1.48 6.69 6.34
N TYR A 173 1.42 7.41 5.22
CA TYR A 173 2.58 8.11 4.67
C TYR A 173 3.07 9.23 5.60
N THR A 174 2.14 10.01 6.17
CA THR A 174 2.44 11.05 7.17
C THR A 174 3.16 10.48 8.39
N HIS A 175 2.64 9.39 8.96
CA HIS A 175 3.28 8.71 10.09
C HIS A 175 4.65 8.14 9.75
N PHE A 176 4.88 7.76 8.49
CA PHE A 176 6.14 7.18 8.04
C PHE A 176 7.22 8.26 7.92
N LEU A 177 6.85 9.43 7.40
CA LEU A 177 7.74 10.59 7.31
C LEU A 177 8.05 11.22 8.67
N ASN A 178 7.15 11.07 9.64
CA ASN A 178 7.25 11.64 10.98
C ASN A 178 7.35 10.55 12.06
N PRO A 179 8.47 9.79 12.11
CA PRO A 179 8.65 8.78 13.14
C PRO A 179 8.73 9.45 14.54
N PRO A 180 8.04 8.89 15.54
CA PRO A 180 8.06 9.45 16.89
C PRO A 180 9.43 9.26 17.54
N SER A 181 9.81 10.18 18.42
CA SER A 181 11.03 10.05 19.24
C SER A 181 10.82 9.20 20.50
N GLN A 182 9.58 9.04 20.95
CA GLN A 182 9.18 8.25 22.13
C GLN A 182 7.86 7.54 21.88
N ILE A 183 7.66 6.40 22.54
CA ILE A 183 6.42 5.62 22.48
C ILE A 183 5.65 5.85 23.78
N THR A 184 4.47 6.47 23.68
CA THR A 184 3.58 6.76 24.82
C THR A 184 2.17 6.26 24.53
N TRP A 185 1.33 6.14 25.56
CA TRP A 185 -0.08 5.82 25.39
C TRP A 185 -0.83 6.90 24.60
N ASP A 186 -0.49 8.17 24.79
CA ASP A 186 -1.08 9.28 24.02
C ASP A 186 -0.84 9.13 22.53
N LEU A 187 0.41 8.83 22.13
CA LEU A 187 0.74 8.53 20.73
C LEU A 187 -0.05 7.32 20.20
N ALA A 188 -0.14 6.25 20.99
CA ALA A 188 -0.85 5.04 20.59
C ALA A 188 -2.35 5.33 20.37
N HIS A 189 -2.97 6.08 21.28
CA HIS A 189 -4.36 6.51 21.17
C HIS A 189 -4.55 7.43 19.96
N GLU A 190 -3.72 8.47 19.78
CA GLU A 190 -3.81 9.39 18.65
C GLU A 190 -3.78 8.65 17.30
N ARG A 191 -2.86 7.69 17.15
CA ARG A 191 -2.78 6.85 15.95
C ARG A 191 -4.03 5.99 15.78
N GLN A 192 -4.48 5.30 16.82
CA GLN A 192 -5.71 4.50 16.78
C GLN A 192 -6.91 5.32 16.36
N PHE A 193 -7.08 6.52 16.94
CA PHE A 193 -8.17 7.43 16.63
C PHE A 193 -8.10 7.95 15.21
N GLY A 194 -6.93 8.39 14.76
CA GLY A 194 -6.73 8.89 13.40
C GLY A 194 -7.04 7.82 12.35
N VAL A 195 -6.67 6.57 12.59
CA VAL A 195 -6.92 5.47 11.64
C VAL A 195 -8.42 5.15 11.55
N LEU A 196 -9.11 4.96 12.68
CA LEU A 196 -10.49 4.50 12.69
C LEU A 196 -11.54 5.60 12.47
N TYR A 197 -11.29 6.82 12.94
CA TYR A 197 -12.33 7.87 13.06
C TYR A 197 -11.98 9.15 12.29
N GLY A 198 -10.85 9.19 11.58
CA GLY A 198 -10.38 10.42 10.93
C GLY A 198 -11.27 10.99 9.82
N SER A 199 -12.32 10.28 9.38
CA SER A 199 -13.35 10.78 8.46
C SER A 199 -14.71 11.04 9.12
N ASP A 200 -14.97 10.41 10.28
CA ASP A 200 -16.22 10.49 11.03
C ASP A 200 -15.96 11.13 12.41
N MET A 201 -15.71 12.44 12.41
CA MET A 201 -16.14 13.29 13.54
C MET A 201 -17.66 13.51 13.40
N ASP A 202 -18.44 12.43 13.35
CA ASP A 202 -19.85 12.46 13.69
C ASP A 202 -19.93 12.23 15.21
N ASP A 203 -20.72 13.02 15.92
CA ASP A 203 -20.80 13.20 17.39
C ASP A 203 -21.24 11.94 18.18
N ARG A 204 -20.74 10.75 17.85
CA ARG A 204 -21.27 9.46 18.34
C ARG A 204 -20.21 8.50 18.88
N LEU A 205 -19.15 9.02 19.49
CA LEU A 205 -18.27 8.20 20.32
C LEU A 205 -18.67 8.31 21.80
N PRO A 206 -18.90 7.18 22.50
CA PRO A 206 -18.99 7.22 23.96
C PRO A 206 -17.62 7.68 24.52
N PRO A 207 -17.59 8.44 25.62
CA PRO A 207 -16.35 8.88 26.21
C PRO A 207 -15.49 7.67 26.61
N LEU A 208 -14.19 7.79 26.35
CA LEU A 208 -13.18 6.89 26.90
C LEU A 208 -13.37 6.83 28.43
N LYS A 209 -13.46 5.62 28.97
CA LYS A 209 -13.46 5.38 30.41
C LYS A 209 -12.03 5.43 30.97
#